data_AF-A0A453SVP4-F1
#
_entry.id   AF-A0A453SVP4-F1
#
_cell.length_a   1.000
_cell.length_b   1.000
_cell.length_c   1.000
_cell.angle_alpha   90.00
_cell.angle_beta   90.00
_cell.angle_gamma   90.00
#
_symmetry.space_group_name_H-M   'P 1'
#
loop_
_entity.id
_entity.type
_entity.pdbx_description
1 polymer ?
#
loop_
_entity_poly.entity_id
_entity_poly.type
_entity_poly.pdbx_seq_one_letter_code
_entity_poly.pdbx_strand_id
1 'polypeptide(L)'
;MLDIQVPALEHNKQVKGESLNLLKYIDDNFDGPELLPHDSAKKMFAEELLAYSDSFNASAFFSCLRFMGDVTDEAVAAVDKIEAALGKFSDGPFFLGQFSLVDIAYVPFIERLQISYSGIKNYDIVGGRPNLGRFIEEVNKINAYTQTKLDTQVTLDIIKEKFGVP
;
A
#
# COMPACT_ATOMS: atom_id res chain seq x y z
N MET A 1 -15.54 8.46 -22.92
CA MET A 1 -15.04 7.08 -22.74
C MET A 1 -15.50 6.65 -21.36
N LEU A 2 -16.19 5.52 -21.22
CA LEU A 2 -16.38 4.93 -19.89
C LEU A 2 -14.99 4.46 -19.44
N ASP A 3 -14.55 4.90 -18.26
CA ASP A 3 -13.30 4.45 -17.66
C ASP A 3 -13.54 3.04 -17.13
N ILE A 4 -13.20 2.01 -17.91
CA ILE A 4 -13.43 0.60 -17.55
C ILE A 4 -12.27 0.17 -16.65
N GLN A 5 -12.44 0.40 -15.34
CA GLN A 5 -11.46 0.08 -14.32
C GLN A 5 -12.07 -0.74 -13.19
N VAL A 6 -11.22 -1.46 -12.46
CA VAL A 6 -11.55 -2.16 -11.21
C VAL A 6 -10.80 -1.50 -10.06
N PRO A 7 -11.28 -1.59 -8.80
CA PRO A 7 -12.49 -2.29 -8.34
C PRO A 7 -13.79 -1.49 -8.57
N ALA A 8 -14.92 -2.21 -8.58
CA ALA A 8 -16.26 -1.65 -8.54
C ALA A 8 -17.13 -2.42 -7.54
N LEU A 9 -17.97 -1.71 -6.79
CA LEU A 9 -18.92 -2.26 -5.83
C LEU A 9 -20.35 -1.92 -6.25
N GLU A 10 -21.19 -2.93 -6.41
CA GLU A 10 -22.64 -2.74 -6.56
C GLU A 10 -23.32 -2.91 -5.20
N HIS A 11 -23.94 -1.83 -4.70
CA HIS A 11 -24.73 -1.85 -3.48
C HIS A 11 -25.88 -0.85 -3.59
N ASN A 12 -27.07 -1.21 -3.11
CA ASN A 12 -28.28 -0.39 -3.20
C ASN A 12 -28.60 0.07 -4.64
N LYS A 13 -28.44 -0.83 -5.63
CA LYS A 13 -28.65 -0.57 -7.07
C LYS A 13 -27.78 0.55 -7.64
N GLN A 14 -26.67 0.86 -6.98
CA GLN A 14 -25.67 1.82 -7.44
C GLN A 14 -24.33 1.13 -7.57
N VAL A 15 -23.65 1.41 -8.68
CA VAL A 15 -22.26 1.00 -8.89
C VAL A 15 -21.34 2.13 -8.45
N LYS A 16 -20.37 1.81 -7.60
CA LYS A 16 -19.35 2.73 -7.09
C LYS A 16 -17.97 2.23 -7.52
N GLY A 17 -17.09 3.15 -7.93
CA GLY A 17 -15.69 2.88 -8.26
C GLY A 17 -14.74 3.59 -7.30
N GLU A 18 -13.46 3.67 -7.68
CA GLU A 18 -12.36 4.26 -6.90
C GLU A 18 -12.06 3.49 -5.60
N SER A 19 -10.94 2.76 -5.56
CA SER A 19 -10.59 1.87 -4.46
C SER A 19 -10.63 2.55 -3.08
N LEU A 20 -10.09 3.76 -2.95
CA LEU A 20 -10.09 4.51 -1.68
C LEU A 20 -11.50 4.94 -1.26
N ASN A 21 -12.35 5.34 -2.22
CA ASN A 21 -13.75 5.67 -1.93
C ASN A 21 -14.52 4.42 -1.50
N LEU A 22 -14.22 3.26 -2.11
CA LEU A 22 -14.83 1.99 -1.72
C LEU A 22 -14.41 1.55 -0.32
N LEU A 23 -13.14 1.71 0.04
CA LEU A 23 -12.65 1.43 1.40
C LEU A 23 -13.43 2.22 2.44
N LYS A 24 -13.57 3.54 2.23
CA LYS A 24 -14.36 4.40 3.12
C LYS A 24 -15.84 4.02 3.12
N TYR A 25 -16.41 3.73 1.94
CA TYR A 25 -17.81 3.34 1.83
C TYR A 25 -18.10 2.05 2.60
N ILE A 26 -17.19 1.07 2.57
CA ILE A 26 -17.32 -0.19 3.32
C ILE A 26 -17.32 0.10 4.82
N ASP A 27 -16.35 0.87 5.31
CA ASP A 27 -16.23 1.24 6.73
C ASP A 27 -17.47 2.01 7.23
N ASP A 28 -18.05 2.89 6.40
CA ASP A 28 -19.21 3.71 6.75
C ASP A 28 -20.57 2.98 6.66
N ASN A 29 -20.68 1.88 5.89
CA ASN A 29 -21.99 1.32 5.50
C ASN A 29 -22.18 -0.18 5.82
N PHE A 30 -21.14 -0.88 6.29
CA PHE A 30 -21.21 -2.29 6.63
C PHE A 30 -20.79 -2.52 8.08
N ASP A 31 -21.42 -3.50 8.73
CA ASP A 31 -21.04 -3.89 10.09
C ASP A 31 -19.63 -4.50 10.09
N GLY A 32 -18.84 -4.18 11.11
CA GLY A 32 -17.48 -4.68 11.26
C GLY A 32 -16.69 -3.93 12.33
N PRO A 33 -15.43 -4.35 12.58
CA PRO A 33 -14.51 -3.54 13.36
C PRO A 33 -14.22 -2.22 12.63
N GLU A 34 -14.16 -1.12 13.36
CA GLU A 34 -13.82 0.19 12.80
C GLU A 34 -12.40 0.19 12.22
N LEU A 35 -12.26 0.75 11.02
CA LEU A 35 -10.97 0.84 10.32
C LEU A 35 -10.35 2.25 10.39
N LEU A 36 -11.00 3.18 11.10
CA LEU A 36 -10.46 4.49 11.42
C LEU A 36 -10.57 4.79 12.92
N PRO A 37 -9.48 5.24 13.57
CA PRO A 37 -9.52 5.59 14.99
C PRO A 37 -10.37 6.85 15.22
N HIS A 38 -10.91 7.00 16.43
CA HIS A 38 -11.65 8.20 16.82
C HIS A 38 -10.75 9.43 17.09
N ASP A 39 -9.47 9.21 17.39
CA ASP A 39 -8.50 10.26 17.68
C ASP A 39 -8.33 11.23 16.49
N SER A 40 -8.45 12.54 16.76
CA SER A 40 -8.45 13.56 15.71
C SER A 40 -7.09 13.68 15.00
N ALA A 41 -5.98 13.53 15.71
CA ALA A 41 -4.65 13.61 15.13
C ALA A 41 -4.37 12.40 14.21
N LYS A 42 -4.84 11.21 14.61
CA LYS A 42 -4.76 10.00 13.77
C LYS A 42 -5.66 10.12 12.53
N LYS A 43 -6.87 10.68 12.66
CA LYS A 43 -7.75 10.95 11.50
C LYS A 43 -7.11 11.91 10.50
N MET A 44 -6.57 13.04 10.97
CA MET A 44 -5.87 13.97 10.08
C MET A 44 -4.68 13.31 9.38
N PHE A 45 -3.91 12.49 10.10
CA PHE A 45 -2.79 11.80 9.49
C PHE A 45 -3.23 10.73 8.49
N ALA A 46 -4.36 10.07 8.72
CA ALA A 46 -4.96 9.16 7.75
C ALA A 46 -5.30 9.87 6.45
N GLU A 47 -5.94 11.05 6.53
CA GLU A 47 -6.25 11.88 5.35
C GLU A 47 -4.99 12.28 4.59
N GLU A 48 -3.94 12.73 5.29
CA GLU A 48 -2.64 13.06 4.71
C GLU A 48 -2.01 11.87 3.96
N LEU A 49 -2.01 10.69 4.58
CA LEU A 49 -1.42 9.49 3.98
C LEU A 49 -2.24 8.97 2.80
N LEU A 50 -3.57 8.98 2.88
CA LEU A 50 -4.42 8.57 1.77
C LEU A 50 -4.25 9.52 0.58
N ALA A 51 -4.16 10.83 0.82
CA ALA A 51 -3.88 11.82 -0.23
C ALA A 51 -2.48 11.65 -0.84
N TYR A 52 -1.50 11.14 -0.08
CA TYR A 52 -0.14 10.89 -0.57
C TYR A 52 0.01 9.59 -1.36
N SER A 53 -0.94 8.66 -1.28
CA SER A 53 -0.80 7.29 -1.81
C SER A 53 -0.45 7.24 -3.31
N ASP A 54 -1.08 8.06 -4.14
CA ASP A 54 -0.78 8.14 -5.58
C ASP A 54 0.64 8.65 -5.85
N SER A 55 1.10 9.63 -5.08
CA SER A 55 2.46 10.17 -5.19
C SER A 55 3.49 9.12 -4.77
N PHE A 56 3.23 8.39 -3.68
CA PHE A 56 4.07 7.24 -3.28
C PHE A 56 4.14 6.21 -4.41
N ASN A 57 3.01 5.80 -4.96
CA ASN A 57 2.94 4.81 -6.04
C ASN A 57 3.67 5.28 -7.29
N ALA A 58 3.53 6.56 -7.66
CA ALA A 58 4.23 7.16 -8.80
C ALA A 58 5.75 7.11 -8.60
N SER A 59 6.26 7.65 -7.49
CA SER A 59 7.69 7.78 -7.25
C SER A 59 8.37 6.45 -6.91
N ALA A 60 7.81 5.69 -5.96
CA ALA A 60 8.44 4.45 -5.49
C ALA A 60 8.22 3.29 -6.45
N PHE A 61 7.07 3.17 -7.10
CA PHE A 61 6.75 1.98 -7.89
C PHE A 61 6.85 2.24 -9.40
N PHE A 62 5.99 3.10 -9.95
CA PHE A 62 5.82 3.23 -11.39
C PHE A 62 7.02 3.87 -12.09
N SER A 63 7.60 4.92 -11.54
CA SER A 63 8.76 5.59 -12.13
C SER A 63 10.00 4.70 -12.07
N CYS A 64 10.25 4.04 -10.93
CA CYS A 64 11.44 3.21 -10.75
C CYS A 64 11.44 1.96 -11.64
N LEU A 65 10.28 1.33 -11.86
CA LEU A 65 10.18 0.10 -12.66
C LEU A 65 10.13 0.33 -14.18
N ARG A 66 9.85 1.56 -14.65
CA ARG A 66 9.85 1.88 -16.09
C ARG A 66 11.25 1.98 -16.71
N PHE A 67 12.29 2.14 -15.89
CA PHE A 67 13.66 2.29 -16.37
C PHE A 67 14.54 1.15 -15.88
N MET A 68 15.41 0.65 -16.75
CA MET A 68 16.49 -0.26 -16.38
C MET A 68 17.59 0.56 -15.70
N GLY A 69 18.02 0.13 -14.51
CA GLY A 69 19.00 0.85 -13.70
C GLY A 69 18.71 0.78 -12.21
N ASP A 70 19.61 1.39 -11.43
CA ASP A 70 19.53 1.43 -9.97
C ASP A 70 18.27 2.15 -9.47
N VAL A 71 17.93 1.91 -8.20
CA VAL A 71 16.84 2.61 -7.52
C VAL A 71 17.19 4.09 -7.42
N THR A 72 16.27 4.97 -7.83
CA THR A 72 16.48 6.42 -7.81
C THR A 72 16.42 7.00 -6.39
N ASP A 73 17.11 8.11 -6.15
CA ASP A 73 17.03 8.86 -4.89
C ASP A 73 15.59 9.27 -4.55
N GLU A 74 14.78 9.58 -5.58
CA GLU A 74 13.36 9.90 -5.41
C GLU A 74 12.57 8.71 -4.85
N ALA A 75 12.83 7.50 -5.37
CA ALA A 75 12.17 6.30 -4.88
C ALA A 75 12.64 5.95 -3.47
N VAL A 76 13.93 6.12 -3.16
CA VAL A 76 14.48 5.98 -1.80
C VAL A 76 13.77 6.94 -0.85
N ALA A 77 13.67 8.23 -1.19
CA ALA A 77 13.01 9.23 -0.38
C ALA A 77 11.51 8.94 -0.15
N ALA A 78 10.82 8.38 -1.15
CA ALA A 78 9.43 7.96 -1.01
C ALA A 78 9.27 6.82 -0.01
N VAL A 79 10.17 5.81 -0.03
CA VAL A 79 10.16 4.72 0.96
C VAL A 79 10.58 5.21 2.34
N ASP A 80 11.54 6.13 2.44
CA ASP A 80 11.95 6.75 3.71
C ASP A 80 10.81 7.54 4.36
N LYS A 81 9.95 8.18 3.55
CA LYS A 81 8.74 8.84 4.05
C LYS A 81 7.74 7.84 4.63
N ILE A 82 7.63 6.63 4.07
CA ILE A 82 6.81 5.55 4.63
C ILE A 82 7.41 5.04 5.94
N GLU A 83 8.72 4.85 6.01
CA GLU A 83 9.42 4.49 7.26
C GLU A 83 9.15 5.51 8.37
N ALA A 84 9.27 6.81 8.06
CA ALA A 84 8.98 7.87 9.01
C ALA A 84 7.50 7.91 9.43
N ALA A 85 6.58 7.65 8.50
CA ALA A 85 5.15 7.61 8.78
C ALA A 85 4.78 6.45 9.72
N LEU A 86 5.34 5.25 9.50
CA LEU A 86 5.16 4.09 10.38
C LEU A 86 5.76 4.33 11.78
N GLY A 87 6.76 5.19 11.91
CA GLY A 87 7.36 5.58 13.19
C GLY A 87 6.61 6.69 13.94
N LYS A 88 5.54 7.28 13.39
CA LYS A 88 4.88 8.47 13.98
C LYS A 88 4.16 8.17 15.28
N PHE A 89 3.48 7.02 15.39
CA PHE A 89 2.73 6.63 16.57
C PHE A 89 3.37 5.41 17.22
N SER A 90 3.63 5.48 18.53
CA SER A 90 4.36 4.44 19.27
C SER A 90 3.48 3.32 19.82
N ASP A 91 2.17 3.40 19.64
CA ASP A 91 1.19 2.46 20.20
C ASP A 91 0.88 1.26 19.29
N GLY A 92 1.67 1.05 18.24
CA GLY A 92 1.72 -0.21 17.51
C GLY A 92 2.45 -0.11 16.16
N PRO A 93 2.44 -1.18 15.35
CA PRO A 93 3.29 -1.32 14.17
C PRO A 93 2.68 -0.76 12.88
N PHE A 94 1.48 -0.18 12.95
CA PHE A 94 0.69 0.29 11.81
C PHE A 94 0.75 1.80 11.66
N PHE A 95 0.34 2.33 10.51
CA PHE A 95 0.45 3.78 10.21
C PHE A 95 -0.24 4.67 11.25
N LEU A 96 -1.32 4.19 11.86
CA LEU A 96 -2.07 4.88 12.91
C LEU A 96 -1.89 4.22 14.29
N GLY A 97 -0.81 3.46 14.48
CA GLY A 97 -0.57 2.60 15.65
C GLY A 97 -1.37 1.28 15.60
N GLN A 98 -2.65 1.35 15.24
CA GLN A 98 -3.53 0.19 15.04
C GLN A 98 -3.85 0.00 13.55
N PHE A 99 -4.21 -1.22 13.16
CA PHE A 99 -4.57 -1.55 11.78
C PHE A 99 -5.79 -0.74 11.32
N SER A 100 -5.71 -0.19 10.12
CA SER A 100 -6.63 0.84 9.63
C SER A 100 -6.79 0.80 8.11
N LEU A 101 -7.69 1.65 7.58
CA LEU A 101 -7.83 1.88 6.14
C LEU A 101 -6.52 2.30 5.46
N VAL A 102 -5.64 3.00 6.18
CA VAL A 102 -4.34 3.42 5.65
C VAL A 102 -3.47 2.20 5.36
N ASP A 103 -3.41 1.24 6.28
CA ASP A 103 -2.64 0.02 6.09
C ASP A 103 -3.18 -0.80 4.91
N ILE A 104 -4.51 -0.88 4.77
CA ILE A 104 -5.18 -1.55 3.65
C ILE A 104 -4.85 -0.86 2.31
N ALA A 105 -4.80 0.47 2.28
CA ALA A 105 -4.47 1.23 1.08
C ALA A 105 -3.01 1.02 0.62
N TYR A 106 -2.07 0.90 1.57
CA TYR A 106 -0.64 0.84 1.27
C TYR A 106 -0.10 -0.58 1.10
N VAL A 107 -0.61 -1.56 1.87
CA VAL A 107 -0.02 -2.91 1.90
C VAL A 107 0.08 -3.58 0.52
N PRO A 108 -0.91 -3.49 -0.40
CA PRO A 108 -0.79 -4.16 -1.70
C PRO A 108 0.33 -3.57 -2.55
N PHE A 109 0.62 -2.28 -2.41
CA PHE A 109 1.70 -1.62 -3.15
C PHE A 109 3.06 -1.87 -2.51
N ILE A 110 3.17 -1.84 -1.18
CA ILE A 110 4.40 -2.19 -0.46
C ILE A 110 4.81 -3.64 -0.74
N GLU A 111 3.85 -4.57 -0.77
CA GLU A 111 4.10 -5.98 -1.13
C GLU A 111 4.72 -6.08 -2.54
N ARG A 112 4.06 -5.48 -3.53
CA ARG A 112 4.54 -5.51 -4.93
C ARG A 112 5.88 -4.80 -5.08
N LEU A 113 6.09 -3.70 -4.36
CA LEU A 113 7.35 -2.97 -4.31
C LEU A 113 8.46 -3.89 -3.80
N GLN A 114 8.28 -4.56 -2.67
CA GLN A 114 9.25 -5.49 -2.09
C GLN A 114 9.64 -6.59 -3.09
N ILE A 115 8.64 -7.22 -3.71
CA ILE A 115 8.84 -8.29 -4.70
C ILE A 115 9.62 -7.78 -5.90
N SER A 116 9.20 -6.64 -6.46
CA SER A 116 9.84 -6.07 -7.65
C SER A 116 11.26 -5.57 -7.37
N TYR A 117 11.52 -4.96 -6.22
CA TYR A 117 12.82 -4.41 -5.89
C TYR A 117 13.84 -5.53 -5.63
N SER A 118 13.42 -6.58 -4.92
CA SER A 118 14.25 -7.76 -4.74
C SER A 118 14.49 -8.49 -6.07
N GLY A 119 13.43 -8.77 -6.84
CA GLY A 119 13.50 -9.60 -8.04
C GLY A 119 14.02 -8.91 -9.31
N ILE A 120 13.98 -7.58 -9.39
CA ILE A 120 14.38 -6.81 -10.60
C ILE A 120 15.55 -5.88 -10.31
N LYS A 121 15.56 -5.23 -9.14
CA LYS A 121 16.55 -4.20 -8.80
C LYS A 121 17.67 -4.69 -7.88
N ASN A 122 17.57 -5.92 -7.35
CA ASN A 122 18.44 -6.44 -6.30
C ASN A 122 18.58 -5.46 -5.11
N TYR A 123 17.46 -4.85 -4.71
CA TYR A 123 17.41 -3.84 -3.65
C TYR A 123 16.50 -4.31 -2.50
N ASP A 124 17.00 -4.19 -1.27
CA ASP A 124 16.24 -4.45 -0.06
C ASP A 124 15.59 -3.16 0.48
N ILE A 125 14.26 -3.07 0.37
CA ILE A 125 13.50 -1.92 0.86
C ILE A 125 13.49 -1.82 2.39
N VAL A 126 13.78 -2.91 3.13
CA VAL A 126 13.80 -2.92 4.60
C VAL A 126 15.17 -2.54 5.15
N GLY A 127 16.23 -2.56 4.34
CA GLY A 127 17.57 -2.15 4.74
C GLY A 127 17.59 -0.74 5.33
N GLY A 128 17.86 -0.62 6.63
CA GLY A 128 17.85 0.65 7.37
C GLY A 128 16.47 1.21 7.73
N ARG A 129 15.38 0.45 7.49
CA ARG A 129 13.99 0.87 7.70
C ARG A 129 13.26 -0.11 8.64
N PRO A 130 13.54 -0.06 9.96
CA PRO A 130 13.01 -1.03 10.91
C PRO A 130 11.49 -0.96 11.09
N ASN A 131 10.86 0.23 10.97
CA ASN A 131 9.41 0.33 11.11
C ASN A 131 8.69 -0.32 9.92
N LEU A 132 9.21 -0.14 8.70
CA LEU A 132 8.74 -0.83 7.51
C LEU A 132 8.90 -2.35 7.61
N GLY A 133 10.05 -2.81 8.10
CA GLY A 133 10.28 -4.23 8.37
C GLY A 133 9.24 -4.81 9.33
N ARG A 134 8.99 -4.11 10.44
CA ARG A 134 7.98 -4.51 11.43
C ARG A 134 6.57 -4.48 10.87
N PHE A 135 6.21 -3.45 10.10
CA PHE A 135 4.91 -3.37 9.43
C PHE A 135 4.66 -4.57 8.52
N ILE A 136 5.64 -4.92 7.68
CA ILE A 136 5.56 -6.08 6.78
C ILE A 136 5.40 -7.38 7.58
N GLU A 137 6.15 -7.55 8.68
CA GLU A 137 6.01 -8.73 9.53
C GLU A 137 4.59 -8.84 10.12
N GLU A 138 4.07 -7.75 10.68
CA GLU A 138 2.79 -7.75 11.40
C GLU A 138 1.59 -7.85 10.46
N VAL A 139 1.63 -7.20 9.29
CA VAL A 139 0.53 -7.31 8.32
C VAL A 139 0.44 -8.74 7.75
N ASN A 140 1.55 -9.45 7.58
CA ASN A 140 1.55 -10.86 7.16
C ASN A 140 1.01 -11.84 8.23
N LYS A 141 0.72 -11.38 9.45
CA LYS A 141 0.00 -12.17 10.47
C LYS A 141 -1.52 -12.03 10.34
N ILE A 142 -2.01 -11.07 9.56
CA ILE A 142 -3.44 -10.80 9.38
C ILE A 142 -4.01 -11.77 8.34
N ASN A 143 -4.87 -12.69 8.79
CA ASN A 143 -5.49 -13.69 7.93
C ASN A 143 -6.26 -13.07 6.75
N ALA A 144 -7.04 -12.00 7.01
CA ALA A 144 -7.79 -11.30 5.96
C ALA A 144 -6.91 -10.74 4.84
N TYR A 145 -5.68 -10.32 5.14
CA TYR A 145 -4.72 -9.89 4.13
C TYR A 145 -4.07 -11.07 3.42
N THR A 146 -3.58 -12.07 4.16
CA THR A 146 -2.84 -13.19 3.55
C THR A 146 -3.66 -14.01 2.56
N GLN A 147 -4.98 -14.08 2.75
CA GLN A 147 -5.91 -14.71 1.80
C GLN A 147 -5.99 -13.98 0.43
N THR A 148 -5.58 -12.72 0.35
CA THR A 148 -5.64 -11.92 -0.89
C THR A 148 -4.35 -11.94 -1.71
N LYS A 149 -3.29 -12.52 -1.15
CA LYS A 149 -1.97 -12.53 -1.78
C LYS A 149 -1.95 -13.53 -2.94
N LEU A 150 -1.23 -13.15 -3.98
CA LEU A 150 -0.83 -14.09 -5.03
C LEU A 150 0.50 -14.73 -4.64
N ASP A 151 0.84 -15.82 -5.33
CA ASP A 151 2.18 -16.37 -5.26
C ASP A 151 3.21 -15.30 -5.66
N THR A 152 4.35 -15.29 -4.96
CA THR A 152 5.41 -14.29 -5.15
C THR A 152 5.98 -14.32 -6.56
N GLN A 153 6.21 -15.51 -7.12
CA GLN A 153 6.76 -15.66 -8.46
C GLN A 153 5.74 -15.22 -9.51
N VAL A 154 4.48 -15.61 -9.34
CA VAL A 154 3.38 -15.16 -10.22
C VAL A 154 3.27 -13.63 -10.21
N THR A 155 3.37 -13.00 -9.05
CA THR A 155 3.35 -11.54 -8.93
C THR A 155 4.53 -10.89 -9.64
N LEU A 156 5.73 -11.44 -9.47
CA LEU A 156 6.94 -10.95 -10.14
C LEU A 156 6.81 -11.07 -11.67
N ASP A 157 6.31 -12.20 -12.18
CA ASP A 157 6.14 -12.43 -13.61
C ASP A 157 5.14 -11.43 -14.23
N ILE A 158 4.01 -11.18 -13.57
CA ILE A 158 3.03 -10.17 -13.99
C ILE A 158 3.66 -8.76 -14.02
N ILE A 159 4.46 -8.41 -13.02
CA ILE A 159 5.14 -7.11 -12.97
C ILE A 159 6.15 -7.01 -14.12
N LYS A 160 6.97 -8.05 -14.33
CA LYS A 160 7.93 -8.08 -15.43
C LYS A 160 7.26 -7.91 -16.80
N GLU A 161 6.19 -8.65 -17.05
CA GLU A 161 5.40 -8.52 -18.28
C GLU A 161 4.87 -7.08 -18.45
N LYS A 162 4.25 -6.52 -17.40
CA LYS A 162 3.67 -5.18 -17.42
C LYS A 162 4.68 -4.07 -17.72
N PHE A 163 5.91 -4.20 -17.23
CA PHE A 163 6.96 -3.18 -17.37
C PHE A 163 7.99 -3.53 -18.45
N GLY A 164 7.81 -4.62 -19.21
CA GLY A 164 8.74 -5.05 -20.25
C GLY A 164 10.14 -5.41 -19.71
N VAL A 165 10.19 -5.95 -18.49
CA VAL A 165 11.43 -6.39 -17.84
C VAL A 165 11.67 -7.87 -18.17
N PRO A 166 12.87 -8.26 -18.65
CA PRO A 166 13.22 -9.66 -18.88
C PRO A 166 13.18 -10.54 -17.62
#